data_AF-A0A101WZB8-F1
#
_entry.id   AF-A0A101WZB8-F1
#
_cell.length_a   1.000
_cell.length_b   1.000
_cell.length_c   1.000
_cell.angle_alpha   90.00
_cell.angle_beta   90.00
_cell.angle_gamma   90.00
#
_symmetry.space_group_name_H-M   'P 1'
#
loop_
_entity.id
_entity.type
_entity.pdbx_description
1 polymer ?
#
loop_
_entity_poly.entity_id
_entity_poly.type
_entity_poly.pdbx_seq_one_letter_code
_entity_poly.pdbx_strand_id
1 'polypeptide(L)'
;MQVRIYRVIGHMRIGTQWRKFTIEVPATKPSEAIEKVYSDLGSRHKLGRGLIRIEEVKEIGKDEVRRTELLQLMSLESLIKW
;
A
#
# COMPACT_ATOMS: atom_id res chain seq x y z
N MET A 1 5.17 -16.81 6.56
CA MET A 1 5.66 -15.84 5.54
C MET A 1 6.10 -14.56 6.25
N GLN A 2 7.11 -13.86 5.75
CA GLN A 2 7.61 -12.62 6.35
C GLN A 2 6.84 -11.42 5.79
N VAL A 3 6.33 -10.55 6.67
CA VAL A 3 5.67 -9.30 6.26
C VAL A 3 6.73 -8.25 5.92
N ARG A 4 6.53 -7.58 4.78
CA ARG A 4 7.38 -6.53 4.22
C ARG A 4 6.53 -5.30 3.90
N ILE A 5 7.14 -4.13 3.77
CA ILE A 5 6.43 -2.92 3.34
C ILE A 5 6.65 -2.73 1.84
N TYR A 6 5.54 -2.54 1.12
CA TYR A 6 5.55 -2.20 -0.29
C TYR A 6 5.04 -0.76 -0.47
N ARG A 7 5.80 0.03 -1.21
CA ARG A 7 5.37 1.33 -1.73
C ARG A 7 4.77 1.12 -3.10
N VAL A 8 3.49 1.46 -3.23
CA VAL A 8 2.73 1.41 -4.47
C VAL A 8 2.51 2.83 -4.97
N ILE A 9 2.98 3.09 -6.18
CA ILE A 9 2.86 4.39 -6.85
C ILE A 9 1.98 4.21 -8.08
N GLY A 10 1.10 5.18 -8.30
CA GLY A 10 0.23 5.16 -9.47
C GLY A 10 -0.63 6.40 -9.55
N HIS A 11 -1.64 6.32 -10.40
CA HIS A 11 -2.61 7.38 -10.63
C HIS A 11 -4.02 6.87 -10.33
N MET A 12 -4.81 7.70 -9.66
CA MET A 12 -6.25 7.48 -9.45
C MET A 12 -7.05 8.57 -10.15
N ARG A 13 -8.20 8.22 -10.69
CA ARG A 13 -9.09 9.17 -11.35
C ARG A 13 -10.15 9.67 -10.38
N ILE A 14 -10.07 10.95 -10.01
CA ILE A 14 -11.06 11.63 -9.16
C ILE A 14 -11.80 12.63 -10.04
N GLY A 15 -13.09 12.37 -10.28
CA GLY A 15 -13.86 13.11 -11.27
C GLY A 15 -13.26 12.96 -12.67
N THR A 16 -12.86 14.07 -13.28
CA THR A 16 -12.25 14.10 -14.63
C THR A 16 -10.72 14.06 -14.60
N GLN A 17 -10.09 14.20 -13.43
CA GLN A 17 -8.64 14.36 -13.32
C GLN A 17 -7.96 13.09 -12.82
N TRP A 18 -6.80 12.78 -13.40
CA TRP A 18 -5.87 11.78 -12.88
C TRP A 18 -4.95 12.44 -11.85
N ARG A 19 -4.87 11.86 -10.65
CA ARG A 19 -4.03 12.35 -9.55
C ARG A 19 -3.09 11.24 -9.12
N LYS A 20 -1.81 11.58 -8.94
CA LYS A 20 -0.81 10.66 -8.42
C LYS A 20 -1.14 10.28 -6.98
N PHE A 21 -0.97 9.01 -6.64
CA PHE A 21 -0.98 8.52 -5.27
C PHE A 21 0.34 7.80 -4.96
N THR A 22 0.64 7.71 -3.67
CA THR A 22 1.73 6.89 -3.13
C THR A 22 1.23 6.30 -1.83
N ILE A 23 1.12 4.98 -1.80
CA ILE A 23 0.56 4.25 -0.66
C ILE A 23 1.58 3.20 -0.21
N GLU A 24 1.88 3.20 1.08
CA GLU A 24 2.73 2.19 1.72
C GLU A 24 1.82 1.20 2.44
N VAL A 25 1.99 -0.09 2.16
CA VAL A 25 1.19 -1.18 2.73
C VAL A 25 2.05 -2.36 3.18
N PRO A 26 1.74 -2.97 4.34
CA PRO A 26 2.34 -4.23 4.74
C PRO A 26 1.73 -5.39 3.96
N ALA A 27 2.56 -6.27 3.40
CA ALA A 27 2.13 -7.47 2.69
C ALA A 27 3.22 -8.55 2.71
N THR A 28 2.84 -9.79 2.38
CA THR A 28 3.79 -10.90 2.25
C THR A 28 4.36 -11.04 0.84
N LYS A 29 3.68 -10.47 -0.16
CA LYS A 29 4.04 -10.50 -1.58
C LYS A 29 3.48 -9.28 -2.32
N PRO A 30 4.08 -8.86 -3.46
CA PRO A 30 3.65 -7.67 -4.19
C PRO A 30 2.19 -7.74 -4.68
N SER A 31 1.70 -8.92 -5.08
CA SER A 31 0.30 -9.09 -5.51
C SER A 31 -0.70 -8.78 -4.40
N GLU A 32 -0.37 -9.10 -3.15
CA GLU A 32 -1.21 -8.81 -1.99
C GLU A 32 -1.21 -7.31 -1.68
N ALA A 33 -0.04 -6.64 -1.82
CA ALA A 33 0.05 -5.19 -1.70
C ALA A 33 -0.86 -4.47 -2.73
N ILE A 34 -0.86 -4.95 -3.97
CA ILE A 34 -1.74 -4.43 -5.04
C ILE A 34 -3.21 -4.56 -4.66
N GLU A 35 -3.66 -5.75 -4.23
CA GLU A 35 -5.05 -5.97 -3.84
C GLU A 35 -5.47 -5.14 -2.62
N LYS A 36 -4.56 -4.95 -1.65
CA LYS A 36 -4.79 -4.04 -0.51
C LYS A 36 -4.99 -2.60 -0.98
N VAL A 37 -4.17 -2.11 -1.91
CA VAL A 37 -4.31 -0.76 -2.46
C VAL A 37 -5.62 -0.58 -3.22
N TYR A 38 -6.01 -1.55 -4.06
CA TYR A 38 -7.34 -1.51 -4.71
C TYR A 38 -8.48 -1.46 -3.69
N SER A 39 -8.38 -2.25 -2.62
CA SER A 39 -9.41 -2.29 -1.57
C SER A 39 -9.48 -0.99 -0.78
N ASP A 40 -8.35 -0.41 -0.40
CA ASP A 40 -8.29 0.85 0.36
C ASP A 40 -8.81 2.03 -0.47
N LEU A 41 -8.39 2.14 -1.73
CA LEU A 41 -8.87 3.17 -2.65
C LEU A 41 -10.35 3.00 -2.99
N GLY A 42 -10.81 1.76 -3.14
CA GLY A 42 -12.22 1.45 -3.33
C GLY A 42 -13.09 1.83 -2.13
N SER A 43 -12.63 1.52 -0.91
CA SER A 43 -13.37 1.81 0.32
C SER A 43 -13.38 3.31 0.66
N ARG A 44 -12.22 3.96 0.66
CA ARG A 44 -12.06 5.35 1.12
C ARG A 44 -12.49 6.37 0.07
N HIS A 45 -12.27 6.08 -1.21
CA HIS A 45 -12.49 7.03 -2.30
C HIS A 45 -13.56 6.58 -3.31
N LYS A 46 -14.23 5.44 -3.06
CA LYS A 46 -15.27 4.86 -3.94
C LYS A 46 -14.78 4.64 -5.38
N LEU A 47 -13.51 4.30 -5.53
CA LEU A 47 -12.89 4.09 -6.84
C LEU A 47 -13.06 2.66 -7.33
N GLY A 48 -13.58 2.52 -8.55
CA GLY A 48 -13.50 1.24 -9.28
C GLY A 48 -12.08 0.94 -9.74
N ARG A 49 -11.73 -0.34 -9.90
CA ARG A 49 -10.36 -0.76 -10.31
C ARG A 49 -9.92 -0.14 -11.64
N GLY A 50 -10.83 0.07 -12.59
CA GLY A 50 -10.54 0.74 -13.88
C GLY A 50 -10.20 2.24 -13.77
N LEU A 51 -10.46 2.86 -12.62
CA LEU A 51 -10.11 4.25 -12.30
C LEU A 51 -8.78 4.35 -11.54
N ILE A 52 -8.05 3.25 -11.40
CA ILE A 52 -6.77 3.17 -10.72
C ILE A 52 -5.76 2.58 -11.69
N ARG A 53 -4.60 3.22 -11.82
CA ARG A 53 -3.48 2.78 -12.64
C ARG A 53 -2.26 2.67 -11.75
N ILE A 54 -1.78 1.45 -11.53
CA ILE A 54 -0.55 1.21 -10.76
C ILE A 54 0.63 1.28 -11.74
N GLU A 55 1.64 2.08 -11.40
CA GLU A 55 2.85 2.26 -12.21
C GLU A 55 4.04 1.51 -11.63
N GLU A 56 4.18 1.53 -10.30
CA GLU A 56 5.30 0.89 -9.61
C GLU A 56 4.83 0.23 -8.32
N VAL A 57 5.38 -0.95 -8.04
CA VAL A 57 5.28 -1.64 -6.76
C VAL A 57 6.69 -2.02 -6.34
N LYS A 58 7.19 -1.37 -5.28
CA LYS A 58 8.55 -1.56 -4.79
C LYS A 58 8.53 -1.94 -3.32
N GLU A 59 9.29 -2.97 -2.96
CA GLU A 59 9.61 -3.26 -1.56
C GLU A 59 10.57 -2.20 -1.04
N ILE A 60 10.26 -1.61 0.11
CA ILE A 60 11.08 -0.56 0.74
C ILE A 60 11.60 -1.03 2.10
N GLY A 61 12.82 -0.60 2.44
CA GLY A 61 13.39 -0.84 3.77
C GLY A 61 12.65 -0.06 4.85
N LYS A 62 12.73 -0.52 6.11
CA LYS A 62 12.12 0.15 7.27
C LYS A 62 12.56 1.62 7.40
N ASP A 63 13.80 1.92 7.03
CA ASP A 63 14.37 3.27 7.10
C ASP A 63 13.72 4.24 6.09
N GLU A 64 13.19 3.72 4.97
CA GLU A 64 12.55 4.52 3.93
C GLU A 64 11.05 4.74 4.15
N VAL A 65 10.45 4.04 5.12
CA VAL A 65 9.00 4.09 5.40
C VAL A 65 8.64 5.46 5.96
N ARG A 66 7.69 6.14 5.32
CA ARG A 66 7.29 7.48 5.74
C ARG A 66 6.25 7.47 6.85
N ARG A 67 5.49 6.38 6.96
CA ARG A 67 4.43 6.23 7.97
C ARG A 67 4.93 5.54 9.23
N THR A 68 5.06 6.30 10.32
CA THR A 68 5.45 5.80 11.64
C THR A 68 4.53 4.67 12.14
N GLU A 69 3.24 4.76 11.86
CA GLU A 69 2.23 3.76 12.27
C GLU A 69 2.53 2.37 11.69
N LEU A 70 3.07 2.30 10.47
CA LEU A 70 3.46 1.03 9.84
C LEU A 70 4.67 0.41 10.53
N LEU A 71 5.62 1.23 10.99
CA LEU A 71 6.78 0.76 11.75
C LEU A 71 6.36 0.19 13.10
N GLN A 72 5.43 0.87 13.78
CA GLN A 72 4.85 0.41 15.04
C GLN A 72 4.13 -0.93 14.87
N LEU A 73 3.29 -1.06 13.83
CA LEU A 73 2.58 -2.30 13.53
C LEU A 73 3.55 -3.46 13.28
N MET A 74 4.59 -3.25 12.46
CA MET A 74 5.62 -4.27 12.21
C MET A 74 6.36 -4.67 13.49
N SER A 75 6.64 -3.72 14.37
CA SER A 75 7.27 -4.00 15.66
C SER A 75 6.37 -4.87 16.52
N LEU A 76 5.07 -4.56 16.59
CA LEU A 76 4.11 -5.30 17.40
C LEU A 76 3.88 -6.73 16.87
N GLU A 77 3.76 -6.91 15.56
CA GLU A 77 3.64 -8.26 14.96
C GLU A 77 4.85 -9.15 15.27
N SER A 78 6.04 -8.57 15.40
CA SER A 78 7.23 -9.33 15.78
C SER A 78 7.19 -9.84 17.22
N LEU A 79 6.53 -9.10 18.12
CA LEU A 79 6.42 -9.43 19.54
C LEU A 79 5.36 -10.49 19.84
N ILE A 80 4.39 -10.69 18.94
CA ILE A 80 3.26 -11.62 19.14
C ILE A 80 3.55 -13.00 18.52
N LYS A 81 4.76 -13.26 18.01
CA LYS A 81 5.13 -14.61 17.54
C LYS A 81 5.21 -15.58 18.72
N TRP A 82 4.20 -16.44 18.85
CA TRP A 82 4.20 -17.63 19.71
C TRP A 82 4.80 -18.83 18.97
#